data_AF-A0A8B4NIY3-F1
#
_entry.id   AF-A0A8B4NIY3-F1
#
_cell.length_a   1.000
_cell.length_b   1.000
_cell.length_c   1.000
_cell.angle_alpha   90.00
_cell.angle_beta   90.00
_cell.angle_gamma   90.00
#
_symmetry.space_group_name_H-M   'P 1'
#
loop_
_entity.id
_entity.type
_entity.pdbx_description
1 polymer ?
#
loop_
_entity_poly.entity_id
_entity_poly.type
_entity_poly.pdbx_seq_one_letter_code
_entity_poly.pdbx_strand_id
1 'polypeptide(L)' 'MEENINILDFELSPEDMLQITALDTATSAFFSHRDPAMVEWLTGRKLDV' A
#
# COMPACT_ATOMS: atom_id res chain seq x y z
N MET A 1 -13.68 12.91 2.88
CA MET A 1 -14.04 11.63 2.23
C MET A 1 -14.69 11.85 0.87
N GLU A 2 -15.40 12.97 0.66
CA GLU A 2 -16.05 13.33 -0.60
C GLU A 2 -15.11 13.29 -1.82
N GLU A 3 -13.89 13.81 -1.72
CA GLU A 3 -12.93 13.75 -2.84
C GLU A 3 -12.54 12.31 -3.20
N ASN A 4 -12.15 11.48 -2.23
CA ASN A 4 -11.70 10.10 -2.48
C ASN A 4 -12.80 9.20 -3.09
N ILE A 5 -14.08 9.52 -2.88
CA ILE A 5 -15.20 8.76 -3.46
C ILE A 5 -15.57 9.25 -4.86
N ASN A 6 -15.29 10.52 -5.17
CA ASN A 6 -15.53 11.13 -6.49
C ASN A 6 -14.41 10.79 -7.49
N ILE A 7 -14.12 9.49 -7.65
CA ILE A 7 -13.14 8.98 -8.63
C ILE A 7 -13.80 8.14 -9.73
N LEU A 8 -15.13 8.04 -9.73
CA LEU A 8 -15.91 7.15 -10.59
C LEU A 8 -16.36 7.79 -11.92
N ASP A 9 -16.08 9.08 -12.09
CA ASP A 9 -16.48 9.90 -13.24
C ASP A 9 -15.33 10.14 -14.25
N PHE A 10 -14.18 9.51 -14.04
CA PHE A 10 -13.06 9.51 -14.98
C PHE A 10 -12.38 8.14 -15.06
N GLU A 11 -11.54 7.96 -16.07
CA GLU A 11 -10.66 6.81 -16.22
C GLU A 11 -9.25 7.24 -16.58
N LEU A 12 -8.26 6.41 -16.26
CA LEU A 12 -6.87 6.61 -16.67
C LEU A 12 -6.63 5.96 -18.02
N SER A 13 -5.85 6.63 -18.88
CA SER A 13 -5.49 6.07 -20.19
C SER A 13 -4.50 4.91 -20.07
N PRO A 14 -4.34 4.07 -21.11
CA PRO A 14 -3.30 3.04 -21.14
C PRO A 14 -1.90 3.62 -20.91
N GLU A 15 -1.61 4.80 -21.47
CA GLU A 15 -0.35 5.51 -21.29
C GLU A 15 -0.14 5.95 -19.83
N ASP A 16 -1.17 6.47 -19.17
CA ASP A 16 -1.10 6.82 -17.74
C ASP A 16 -0.79 5.58 -16.88
N MET A 17 -1.45 4.46 -17.18
CA MET A 17 -1.21 3.19 -16.49
C MET A 17 0.22 2.69 -16.67
N LEU A 18 0.82 2.89 -17.85
CA LEU A 18 2.23 2.55 -18.10
C LEU A 18 3.18 3.42 -17.25
N GLN A 19 2.91 4.73 -17.16
CA GLN A 19 3.73 5.63 -16.33
C GLN A 19 3.66 5.25 -14.85
N ILE A 20 2.48 4.92 -14.34
CA ILE A 20 2.29 4.50 -12.95
C ILE A 20 3.03 3.19 -12.66
N THR A 21 2.94 2.22 -13.57
CA THR A 21 3.61 0.92 -13.42
C THR A 21 5.14 1.09 -13.32
N ALA A 22 5.71 2.05 -14.06
CA ALA A 22 7.14 2.34 -14.02
C ALA A 22 7.63 2.88 -12.67
N LEU A 23 6.73 3.30 -11.77
CA LEU A 23 7.08 3.78 -10.42
C LEU A 23 7.23 2.65 -9.39
N ASP A 24 6.92 1.39 -9.73
CA ASP A 24 7.02 0.28 -8.79
C ASP A 24 8.47 0.08 -8.32
N THR A 25 8.65 0.07 -7.00
CA THR A 25 9.95 -0.20 -6.35
C THR A 25 10.02 -1.60 -5.76
N ALA A 26 8.93 -2.38 -5.84
CA ALA A 26 8.77 -3.67 -5.18
C ALA A 26 9.12 -3.63 -3.67
N THR A 27 9.01 -2.46 -3.04
CA THR A 27 9.50 -2.21 -1.68
C THR A 27 8.38 -1.63 -0.81
N SER A 28 8.16 -2.23 0.36
CA SER A 28 7.24 -1.70 1.35
C SER A 28 7.71 -0.34 1.86
N ALA A 29 6.81 0.64 1.97
CA ALA A 29 7.11 1.94 2.57
C ALA A 29 7.32 1.88 4.09
N PHE A 30 7.07 0.73 4.73
CA PHE A 30 7.23 0.52 6.16
C PHE A 30 8.26 -0.58 6.42
N PHE A 31 7.81 -1.84 6.43
CA PHE A 31 8.65 -3.00 6.71
C PHE A 31 8.20 -4.22 5.90
N SER A 32 9.09 -5.23 5.83
CA SER A 32 8.78 -6.52 5.21
C SER A 32 8.09 -7.43 6.21
N HIS A 33 6.95 -8.01 5.82
CA HIS A 33 6.24 -9.01 6.64
C HIS A 33 6.98 -10.36 6.73
N ARG A 34 8.04 -10.54 5.92
CA ARG A 34 8.91 -11.72 5.98
C ARG A 34 10.09 -11.53 6.92
N ASP A 35 10.30 -10.32 7.43
CA ASP A 35 11.35 -10.04 8.41
C ASP A 35 10.97 -10.69 9.75
N PRO A 36 11.76 -11.66 10.26
CA PRO A 36 11.49 -12.31 11.54
C PRO A 36 11.36 -11.31 12.70
N ALA A 37 12.11 -10.21 12.70
CA ALA A 37 12.04 -9.20 13.75
C ALA A 37 10.68 -8.48 13.77
N MET A 38 10.09 -8.25 12.59
CA MET A 38 8.76 -7.65 12.47
C MET A 38 7.66 -8.61 12.89
N VAL A 39 7.84 -9.91 12.62
CA VAL A 39 6.94 -10.96 13.10
C VAL A 39 6.94 -11.04 14.62
N GLU A 40 8.11 -11.07 15.25
CA GLU A 40 8.26 -11.04 16.71
C GLU A 40 7.62 -9.79 17.31
N TRP A 41 7.89 -8.62 16.73
CA TRP A 41 7.30 -7.36 17.18
C TRP A 41 5.76 -7.35 17.10
N LEU A 42 5.18 -7.75 15.96
CA LEU A 42 3.72 -7.75 15.76
C LEU A 42 3.01 -8.77 16.66
N THR A 43 3.53 -9.99 16.74
CA THR A 43 2.92 -11.08 17.55
C THR A 43 3.09 -10.87 19.04
N GLY A 44 4.12 -10.13 19.46
CA GLY A 44 4.35 -9.74 20.85
C GLY A 44 3.36 -8.71 21.38
N ARG A 45 2.58 -8.03 20.52
CA ARG A 45 1.61 -7.01 20.95
C ARG A 45 0.53 -7.63 21.85
N LYS A 46 0.36 -7.06 23.04
CA LYS A 46 -0.77 -7.34 23.93
C LYS A 46 -1.72 -6.16 23.86
N LEU A 47 -2.95 -6.42 23.43
CA LEU A 47 -3.99 -5.42 23.25
C LEU A 47 -5.21 -5.85 24.06
N ASP A 48 -5.77 -4.93 24.83
CA ASP A 48 -7.06 -5.10 25.51
C ASP A 48 -8.13 -4.45 24.63
N VAL A 49 -8.46 -5.16 23.56
CA VAL A 49 -9.37 -4.75 22.48
C VAL A 49 -10.29 -5.88 22.09
#